data_AF-A0A1J7GJX5-F1
#
_entry.id   AF-A0A1J7GJX5-F1
#
_cell.length_a   1.000
_cell.length_b   1.000
_cell.length_c   1.000
_cell.angle_alpha   90.00
_cell.angle_beta   90.00
_cell.angle_gamma   90.00
#
_symmetry.space_group_name_H-M   'P 1'
#
loop_
_entity.id
_entity.type
_entity.pdbx_description
1 polymer ?
#
loop_
_entity_poly.entity_id
_entity_poly.type
_entity_poly.pdbx_seq_one_letter_code
_entity_poly.pdbx_strand_id
1 'polypeptide(L)'
;GLGSSLKTNLRKLLDDVLRYYYFNSDSLVEEALGGESAAKSFRESDEKGLLAFLRHGISLLVDVPLDIVARDVIEDRGQFALFEVSTPGSYQRLVTNQLAALYIKHKDGYATADAVISLQKVASRLGYDNLDDITKEDMALEALGEIEKLAKVKKMMVEAA
;
A
#
# COMPACT_ATOMS: atom_id res chain seq x y z
N GLY A 1 3.77 -0.70 2.02
CA GLY A 1 2.78 -1.72 2.40
C GLY A 1 2.48 -2.63 1.24
N LEU A 2 1.98 -3.83 1.55
CA LEU A 2 1.54 -4.84 0.59
C LEU A 2 0.53 -4.26 -0.42
N GLY A 3 0.49 -4.83 -1.62
CA GLY A 3 -0.49 -4.46 -2.63
C GLY A 3 -1.89 -4.91 -2.22
N SER A 4 -2.87 -4.01 -2.32
CA SER A 4 -4.28 -4.27 -2.02
C SER A 4 -5.18 -3.38 -2.88
N SER A 5 -6.43 -3.80 -3.05
CA SER A 5 -7.46 -3.02 -3.75
C SER A 5 -7.68 -1.68 -3.05
N LEU A 6 -7.69 -1.67 -1.72
CA LEU A 6 -7.83 -0.49 -0.89
C LEU A 6 -6.74 0.56 -1.14
N LYS A 7 -5.47 0.14 -1.19
CA LYS A 7 -4.34 1.05 -1.46
C LYS A 7 -4.47 1.69 -2.84
N THR A 8 -4.88 0.90 -3.84
CA THR A 8 -5.09 1.38 -5.21
C THR A 8 -6.25 2.39 -5.28
N ASN A 9 -7.37 2.09 -4.62
CA ASN A 9 -8.55 2.97 -4.60
C ASN A 9 -8.29 4.26 -3.82
N LEU A 10 -7.62 4.17 -2.67
CA LEU A 10 -7.19 5.33 -1.89
C LEU A 10 -6.32 6.26 -2.74
N ARG A 11 -5.38 5.70 -3.48
CA ARG A 11 -4.49 6.48 -4.35
C ARG A 11 -5.25 7.21 -5.46
N LYS A 12 -6.20 6.54 -6.12
CA LYS A 12 -7.07 7.16 -7.15
C LYS A 12 -7.93 8.28 -6.57
N LEU A 13 -8.46 8.09 -5.37
CA LEU A 13 -9.30 9.10 -4.71
C LEU A 13 -8.48 10.33 -4.30
N LEU A 14 -7.29 10.13 -3.73
CA LEU A 14 -6.39 11.24 -3.38
C LEU A 14 -5.93 12.02 -4.62
N ASP A 15 -5.75 11.36 -5.76
CA ASP A 15 -5.41 12.02 -7.01
C ASP A 15 -6.51 12.99 -7.47
N ASP A 16 -7.76 12.52 -7.44
CA ASP A 16 -8.94 13.32 -7.80
C ASP A 16 -9.13 14.52 -6.85
N VAL A 17 -8.99 14.29 -5.54
CA VAL A 17 -9.21 15.31 -4.50
C VAL A 17 -8.10 16.36 -4.47
N LEU A 18 -6.84 15.92 -4.50
CA LEU A 18 -5.70 16.83 -4.38
C LEU A 18 -5.34 17.48 -5.72
N ARG A 19 -5.89 17.00 -6.85
CA ARG A 19 -5.54 17.41 -8.22
C ARG A 19 -4.04 17.35 -8.49
N TYR A 20 -3.35 16.41 -7.85
CA TYR A 20 -1.94 16.16 -8.09
C TYR A 20 -1.77 15.30 -9.34
N TYR A 21 -0.52 15.14 -9.80
CA TYR A 21 -0.21 14.16 -10.85
C TYR A 21 -0.03 12.77 -10.24
N TYR A 22 -0.89 11.83 -10.64
CA TYR A 22 -0.73 10.42 -10.33
C TYR A 22 0.41 9.80 -11.13
N PHE A 23 1.30 9.13 -10.40
CA PHE A 23 2.33 8.28 -10.98
C PHE A 23 2.30 6.92 -10.32
N ASN A 24 1.97 5.86 -11.06
CA ASN A 24 2.20 4.51 -10.57
C ASN A 24 3.70 4.22 -10.64
N SER A 25 4.36 4.08 -9.48
CA SER A 25 5.79 3.77 -9.40
C SER A 25 6.13 2.54 -10.23
N ASP A 26 5.23 1.55 -10.23
CA ASP A 26 5.51 0.27 -10.84
C ASP A 26 5.53 0.38 -12.36
N SER A 27 4.56 1.13 -12.92
CA SER A 27 4.50 1.45 -14.35
C SER A 27 5.64 2.36 -14.78
N LEU A 28 6.01 3.36 -13.98
CA LEU A 28 7.11 4.27 -14.31
C LEU A 28 8.45 3.56 -14.34
N VAL A 29 8.72 2.70 -13.36
CA VAL A 29 9.97 1.93 -13.27
C VAL A 29 10.01 0.90 -14.40
N GLU A 30 8.88 0.28 -14.73
CA GLU A 30 8.76 -0.62 -15.88
C GLU A 30 9.08 0.07 -17.21
N GLU A 31 8.44 1.22 -17.47
CA GLU A 31 8.67 1.99 -18.69
C GLU A 31 10.13 2.48 -18.77
N ALA A 32 10.68 3.01 -17.68
CA ALA A 32 12.05 3.51 -17.63
C ALA A 32 13.11 2.43 -17.83
N LEU A 33 12.81 1.17 -17.44
CA LEU A 33 13.74 0.04 -17.55
C LEU A 33 13.46 -0.86 -18.76
N GLY A 34 12.46 -0.52 -19.58
CA GLY A 34 12.16 -1.22 -20.83
C GLY A 34 11.39 -2.54 -20.64
N GLY A 35 10.61 -2.67 -19.57
CA GLY A 35 9.69 -3.80 -19.36
C GLY A 35 9.77 -4.45 -17.97
N GLU A 36 8.74 -5.25 -17.65
CA GLU A 36 8.48 -5.81 -16.32
C GLU A 36 9.68 -6.60 -15.74
N SER A 37 10.36 -7.38 -16.59
CA SER A 37 11.49 -8.24 -16.19
C SER A 37 12.69 -7.43 -15.68
N ALA A 38 13.01 -6.32 -16.36
CA ALA A 38 14.10 -5.43 -15.98
C ALA A 38 13.75 -4.67 -14.68
N ALA A 39 12.50 -4.22 -14.57
CA ALA A 39 11.99 -3.58 -13.36
C ALA A 39 12.02 -4.49 -12.13
N LYS A 40 11.66 -5.75 -12.28
CA LYS A 40 11.73 -6.73 -11.19
C LYS A 40 13.17 -6.93 -10.70
N SER A 41 14.10 -7.12 -11.64
CA SER A 41 15.52 -7.30 -11.32
C SER A 41 16.10 -6.06 -10.63
N PHE A 42 15.74 -4.86 -11.10
CA PHE A 42 16.18 -3.60 -10.50
C PHE A 42 15.71 -3.45 -9.06
N ARG A 43 14.41 -3.71 -8.78
CA ARG A 43 13.85 -3.63 -7.42
C ARG A 43 14.52 -4.59 -6.44
N GLU A 44 14.90 -5.77 -6.90
CA GLU A 44 15.61 -6.75 -6.08
C GLU A 44 17.07 -6.34 -5.80
N SER A 45 17.68 -5.57 -6.70
CA SER A 45 19.06 -5.11 -6.56
C SER A 45 19.26 -3.77 -5.83
N ASP A 46 18.30 -2.84 -5.92
CA ASP A 46 18.47 -1.46 -5.43
C ASP A 46 17.25 -0.91 -4.67
N GLU A 47 16.86 -1.62 -3.60
CA GLU A 47 15.81 -1.18 -2.68
C GLU A 47 16.17 0.16 -2.01
N LYS A 48 17.46 0.39 -1.72
CA LYS A 48 17.94 1.63 -1.10
C LYS A 48 17.79 2.85 -2.01
N GLY A 49 18.09 2.71 -3.30
CA GLY A 49 17.86 3.74 -4.30
C GLY A 49 16.39 4.12 -4.40
N LEU A 50 15.50 3.13 -4.37
CA LEU A 50 14.05 3.36 -4.39
C LEU A 50 13.56 4.11 -3.14
N LEU A 51 14.04 3.74 -1.95
CA LEU A 51 13.71 4.43 -0.70
C LEU A 51 14.28 5.85 -0.65
N ALA A 52 15.40 6.12 -1.34
CA ALA A 52 16.00 7.46 -1.39
C ALA A 52 15.06 8.51 -2.02
N PHE A 53 14.21 8.12 -2.97
CA PHE A 53 13.25 9.02 -3.60
C PHE A 53 12.18 9.53 -2.61
N LEU A 54 11.81 8.71 -1.63
CA LEU A 54 10.78 9.06 -0.64
C LEU A 54 11.20 10.22 0.27
N ARG A 55 12.50 10.55 0.34
CA ARG A 55 13.05 11.61 1.20
C ARG A 55 12.55 13.02 0.88
N HIS A 56 12.13 13.26 -0.36
CA HIS A 56 11.71 14.60 -0.81
C HIS A 56 10.19 14.79 -0.78
N GLY A 57 9.44 13.79 -0.33
CA GLY A 57 7.97 13.81 -0.27
C GLY A 57 7.41 13.52 1.11
N ILE A 58 6.09 13.31 1.14
CA ILE A 58 5.39 12.68 2.26
C ILE A 58 5.11 11.22 1.85
N SER A 59 5.47 10.29 2.72
CA SER A 59 5.33 8.86 2.51
C SER A 59 4.35 8.29 3.52
N LEU A 60 3.32 7.60 3.01
CA LEU A 60 2.27 7.00 3.82
C LEU A 60 2.29 5.47 3.63
N LEU A 61 2.29 4.75 4.74
CA LEU A 61 2.10 3.31 4.75
C LEU A 61 0.62 2.99 4.98
N VAL A 62 -0.05 2.43 3.97
CA VAL A 62 -1.39 1.84 4.15
C VAL A 62 -1.22 0.43 4.71
N ASP A 63 -1.67 0.24 5.93
CA ASP A 63 -1.61 -1.00 6.69
C ASP A 63 -2.97 -1.70 6.64
N VAL A 64 -3.00 -2.86 5.96
CA VAL A 64 -4.20 -3.65 5.69
C VAL A 64 -3.94 -5.08 6.19
N PRO A 65 -4.85 -5.64 7.00
CA PRO A 65 -4.75 -7.03 7.48
C PRO A 65 -4.55 -8.05 6.35
N LEU A 66 -3.68 -9.04 6.59
CA LEU A 66 -3.25 -10.01 5.57
C LEU A 66 -4.39 -10.87 5.03
N ASP A 67 -5.42 -11.12 5.82
CA ASP A 67 -6.63 -11.83 5.41
C ASP A 67 -7.44 -11.05 4.38
N ILE A 68 -7.54 -9.73 4.53
CA ILE A 68 -8.17 -8.84 3.54
C ILE A 68 -7.35 -8.82 2.26
N VAL A 69 -6.03 -8.66 2.37
CA VAL A 69 -5.12 -8.70 1.21
C VAL A 69 -5.16 -10.05 0.50
N ALA A 70 -5.25 -11.15 1.25
CA ALA A 70 -5.36 -12.49 0.66
C ALA A 70 -6.66 -12.63 -0.13
N ARG A 71 -7.79 -12.12 0.39
CA ARG A 71 -9.07 -12.11 -0.35
C ARG A 71 -8.95 -11.32 -1.65
N ASP A 72 -8.38 -10.12 -1.62
CA ASP A 72 -8.13 -9.31 -2.83
C ASP A 72 -7.34 -10.13 -3.88
N VAL A 73 -6.25 -10.80 -3.47
CA VAL A 73 -5.41 -11.59 -4.39
C VAL A 73 -6.16 -12.79 -4.97
N ILE A 74 -6.99 -13.44 -4.18
CA ILE A 74 -7.80 -14.59 -4.61
C ILE A 74 -8.89 -14.15 -5.58
N GLU A 75 -9.56 -13.03 -5.32
CA GLU A 75 -10.63 -12.49 -6.17
C GLU A 75 -10.07 -11.94 -7.49
N ASP A 76 -8.93 -11.25 -7.46
CA ASP A 76 -8.24 -10.70 -8.63
C ASP A 76 -7.69 -11.80 -9.56
N ARG A 77 -7.14 -12.89 -8.98
CA ARG A 77 -6.65 -14.07 -9.74
C ARG A 77 -7.72 -15.14 -9.97
N GLY A 78 -8.91 -14.98 -9.39
CA GLY A 78 -9.96 -15.99 -9.27
C GLY A 78 -10.65 -16.36 -10.58
N GLN A 79 -10.37 -15.65 -11.68
CA GLN A 79 -10.82 -16.06 -13.01
C GLN A 79 -9.99 -17.20 -13.62
N PHE A 80 -8.83 -17.57 -13.04
CA PHE A 80 -7.91 -18.58 -13.60
C PHE A 80 -7.59 -19.78 -12.69
N ALA A 81 -8.03 -19.82 -11.43
CA ALA A 81 -7.57 -20.83 -10.44
C ALA A 81 -8.66 -21.85 -10.01
N LEU A 82 -9.53 -22.31 -10.92
CA LEU A 82 -10.49 -23.40 -10.64
C LEU A 82 -9.90 -24.81 -10.84
N PHE A 83 -8.59 -25.01 -10.73
CA PHE A 83 -8.03 -26.36 -10.75
C PHE A 83 -7.06 -26.60 -9.59
N GLU A 84 -7.50 -27.53 -8.74
CA GLU A 84 -6.72 -28.34 -7.80
C GLU A 84 -6.13 -27.67 -6.54
N VAL A 85 -7.02 -27.29 -5.60
CA VAL A 85 -6.74 -27.50 -4.17
C VAL A 85 -7.99 -28.03 -3.48
N SER A 86 -7.90 -29.23 -2.93
CA SER A 86 -8.94 -29.78 -2.04
C SER A 86 -9.08 -28.87 -0.81
N THR A 87 -10.24 -28.26 -0.66
CA THR A 87 -10.70 -27.33 0.40
C THR A 87 -10.25 -25.85 0.28
N PRO A 88 -11.20 -24.90 0.12
CA PRO A 88 -10.93 -23.45 0.01
C PRO A 88 -10.09 -22.86 1.15
N GLY A 89 -10.23 -23.38 2.37
CA GLY A 89 -9.49 -22.90 3.54
C GLY A 89 -7.98 -23.19 3.50
N SER A 90 -7.55 -24.22 2.75
CA SER A 90 -6.12 -24.56 2.62
C SER A 90 -5.40 -23.57 1.70
N TYR A 91 -6.01 -23.22 0.57
CA TYR A 91 -5.46 -22.27 -0.40
C TYR A 91 -5.31 -20.87 0.20
N GLN A 92 -6.34 -20.37 0.90
CA GLN A 92 -6.28 -19.07 1.56
C GLN A 92 -5.12 -19.01 2.56
N ARG A 93 -4.94 -20.06 3.39
CA ARG A 93 -3.83 -20.11 4.36
C ARG A 93 -2.45 -20.11 3.69
N LEU A 94 -2.31 -20.76 2.54
CA LEU A 94 -1.07 -20.71 1.75
C LEU A 94 -0.78 -19.30 1.23
N VAL A 95 -1.78 -18.62 0.67
CA VAL A 95 -1.66 -17.23 0.20
C VAL A 95 -1.29 -16.31 1.36
N THR A 96 -1.97 -16.42 2.51
CA THR A 96 -1.67 -15.62 3.70
C THR A 96 -0.24 -15.83 4.19
N ASN A 97 0.26 -17.07 4.21
CA ASN A 97 1.65 -17.36 4.61
C ASN A 97 2.67 -16.74 3.65
N GLN A 98 2.41 -16.77 2.34
CA GLN A 98 3.26 -16.12 1.35
C GLN A 98 3.27 -14.59 1.52
N LEU A 99 2.10 -13.99 1.75
CA LEU A 99 1.98 -12.55 2.03
C LEU A 99 2.69 -12.16 3.33
N ALA A 100 2.62 -12.99 4.37
CA ALA A 100 3.34 -12.76 5.63
C ALA A 100 4.86 -12.77 5.42
N ALA A 101 5.38 -13.76 4.67
CA ALA A 101 6.80 -13.81 4.32
C ALA A 101 7.24 -12.58 3.52
N LEU A 102 6.41 -12.14 2.57
CA LEU A 102 6.67 -10.93 1.77
C LEU A 102 6.65 -9.66 2.62
N TYR A 103 5.71 -9.55 3.56
CA TYR A 103 5.63 -8.42 4.49
C TYR A 103 6.90 -8.35 5.35
N ILE A 104 7.32 -9.46 5.93
CA ILE A 104 8.54 -9.53 6.77
C ILE A 104 9.77 -9.16 5.94
N LYS A 105 9.88 -9.68 4.71
CA LYS A 105 10.98 -9.40 3.79
C LYS A 105 11.20 -7.90 3.56
N HIS A 106 10.11 -7.12 3.43
CA HIS A 106 10.18 -5.68 3.09
C HIS A 106 9.82 -4.76 4.27
N LYS A 107 9.74 -5.30 5.49
CA LYS A 107 9.27 -4.56 6.67
C LYS A 107 10.11 -3.32 6.96
N ASP A 108 11.43 -3.42 6.78
CA ASP A 108 12.34 -2.31 7.08
C ASP A 108 12.10 -1.11 6.15
N GLY A 109 11.78 -1.36 4.87
CA GLY A 109 11.39 -0.31 3.94
C GLY A 109 10.03 0.31 4.27
N TYR A 110 9.12 -0.44 4.90
CA TYR A 110 7.85 0.12 5.37
C TYR A 110 8.03 1.01 6.61
N ALA A 111 9.02 0.71 7.45
CA ALA A 111 9.32 1.48 8.65
C ALA A 111 9.87 2.89 8.34
N THR A 112 10.26 3.18 7.10
CA THR A 112 10.74 4.51 6.70
C THR A 112 9.62 5.48 6.31
N ALA A 113 8.35 5.06 6.35
CA ALA A 113 7.22 5.94 6.02
C ALA A 113 7.03 7.04 7.08
N ASP A 114 6.65 8.25 6.66
CA ASP A 114 6.37 9.38 7.56
C ASP A 114 5.14 9.12 8.45
N ALA A 115 4.13 8.41 7.94
CA ALA A 115 2.96 7.99 8.71
C ALA A 115 2.42 6.62 8.28
N VAL A 116 1.68 5.98 9.20
CA VAL A 116 1.00 4.70 8.98
C VAL A 116 -0.50 4.88 9.13
N ILE A 117 -1.24 4.54 8.09
CA ILE A 117 -2.70 4.54 8.04
C ILE A 117 -3.18 3.11 8.12
N SER A 118 -3.66 2.73 9.30
CA SER A 118 -4.10 1.36 9.56
C SER A 118 -5.61 1.25 9.44
N LEU A 119 -6.06 0.33 8.60
CA LEU A 119 -7.48 0.04 8.42
C LEU A 119 -8.16 -0.29 9.76
N GLN A 120 -7.50 -1.07 10.61
CA GLN A 120 -8.01 -1.42 11.94
C GLN A 120 -8.17 -0.19 12.85
N LYS A 121 -7.20 0.72 12.84
CA LYS A 121 -7.28 1.95 13.65
C LYS A 121 -8.42 2.85 13.20
N VAL A 122 -8.62 2.97 11.88
CA VAL A 122 -9.76 3.72 11.31
C VAL A 122 -11.08 3.09 11.74
N ALA A 123 -11.20 1.76 11.65
CA ALA A 123 -12.38 1.01 12.12
C ALA A 123 -12.72 1.35 13.57
N SER A 124 -11.74 1.20 14.46
CA SER A 124 -11.92 1.43 15.90
C SER A 124 -12.26 2.89 16.20
N ARG A 125 -11.67 3.84 15.46
CA ARG A 125 -11.94 5.28 15.64
C ARG A 125 -13.35 5.66 15.21
N LEU A 126 -13.86 5.04 14.16
CA LEU A 126 -15.20 5.31 13.61
C LEU A 126 -16.30 4.44 14.22
N GLY A 127 -15.94 3.43 15.01
CA GLY A 127 -16.88 2.53 15.68
C GLY A 127 -17.43 1.42 14.78
N TYR A 128 -16.68 1.02 13.75
CA TYR A 128 -17.03 -0.12 12.91
C TYR A 128 -16.62 -1.44 13.57
N ASP A 129 -17.55 -2.40 13.60
CA ASP A 129 -17.31 -3.75 14.09
C ASP A 129 -16.63 -4.64 13.03
N ASN A 130 -16.90 -4.37 11.74
CA ASN A 130 -16.31 -5.10 10.62
C ASN A 130 -15.44 -4.17 9.76
N LEU A 131 -14.26 -4.65 9.37
CA LEU A 131 -13.33 -3.92 8.52
C LEU A 131 -13.84 -3.76 7.08
N ASP A 132 -14.74 -4.65 6.65
CA ASP A 132 -15.37 -4.59 5.32
C ASP A 132 -16.37 -3.42 5.19
N ASP A 133 -16.81 -2.84 6.32
CA ASP A 133 -17.73 -1.70 6.33
C ASP A 133 -17.00 -0.36 6.12
N ILE A 134 -15.67 -0.35 6.18
CA ILE A 134 -14.86 0.86 6.02
C ILE A 134 -14.80 1.23 4.55
N THR A 135 -15.16 2.46 4.26
CA THR A 135 -15.16 2.95 2.89
C THR A 135 -13.78 3.46 2.47
N LYS A 136 -13.54 3.56 1.17
CA LYS A 136 -12.33 4.21 0.64
C LYS A 136 -12.27 5.69 1.03
N GLU A 137 -13.43 6.33 1.21
CA GLU A 137 -13.57 7.70 1.67
C GLU A 137 -13.09 7.86 3.12
N ASP A 138 -13.43 6.93 4.01
CA ASP A 138 -12.95 6.94 5.41
C ASP A 138 -11.42 6.88 5.48
N MET A 139 -10.83 5.98 4.70
CA MET A 139 -9.36 5.85 4.60
C MET A 139 -8.73 7.09 3.96
N ALA A 140 -9.40 7.72 3.00
CA ALA A 140 -8.93 8.96 2.38
C ALA A 140 -8.97 10.14 3.33
N LEU A 141 -10.01 10.27 4.15
CA LEU A 141 -10.09 11.30 5.17
C LEU A 141 -8.98 11.16 6.21
N GLU A 142 -8.70 9.93 6.66
CA GLU A 142 -7.54 9.67 7.54
C GLU A 142 -6.23 10.05 6.85
N ALA A 143 -6.04 9.67 5.58
CA ALA A 143 -4.85 10.01 4.81
C ALA A 143 -4.64 11.51 4.65
N LEU A 144 -5.70 12.24 4.30
CA LEU A 144 -5.64 13.70 4.15
C LEU A 144 -5.30 14.38 5.48
N GLY A 145 -5.85 13.90 6.60
CA GLY A 145 -5.52 14.41 7.92
C GLY A 145 -4.03 14.24 8.26
N GLU A 146 -3.44 13.08 7.96
CA GLU A 146 -2.01 12.84 8.16
C GLU A 146 -1.14 13.67 7.20
N ILE A 147 -1.53 13.78 5.93
CA ILE A 147 -0.85 14.63 4.94
C ILE A 147 -0.83 16.08 5.42
N GLU A 148 -1.96 16.61 5.89
CA GLU A 148 -2.05 18.00 6.37
C GLU A 148 -1.10 18.24 7.55
N LYS A 149 -1.07 17.33 8.53
CA LYS A 149 -0.18 17.41 9.70
C LYS A 149 1.29 17.39 9.26
N LEU A 150 1.67 16.43 8.42
CA LEU A 150 3.05 16.26 7.96
C LEU A 150 3.52 17.42 7.07
N ALA A 151 2.64 17.94 6.22
CA ALA A 151 2.94 19.10 5.37
C ALA A 151 3.24 20.34 6.21
N LYS A 152 2.48 20.58 7.29
CA LYS A 152 2.75 21.68 8.24
C LYS A 152 4.10 21.51 8.93
N VAL A 153 4.42 20.31 9.41
CA VAL A 153 5.70 20.01 10.06
C VAL A 153 6.88 20.22 9.11
N LYS A 154 6.82 19.68 7.89
CA LYS A 154 7.90 19.84 6.90
C LYS A 154 8.10 21.31 6.53
N LYS A 155 7.01 22.08 6.37
CA LYS A 155 7.09 23.53 6.13
C LYS A 155 7.84 24.25 7.25
N MET A 156 7.49 23.98 8.51
CA MET A 156 8.15 24.60 9.67
C MET A 156 9.64 24.24 9.75
N MET A 157 10.02 23.00 9.42
CA MET A 157 11.42 22.57 9.42
C MET A 157 12.25 23.29 8.35
N VAL A 158 11.66 23.54 7.17
CA VAL A 158 12.33 24.28 6.08
C VAL A 158 12.48 25.77 6.44
N GLU A 159 11.49 26.37 7.09
CA GLU A 159 11.55 27.78 7.52
C GLU A 159 12.53 28.02 8.68
N ALA A 160 12.90 26.97 9.42
CA ALA A 160 13.84 27.02 10.54
C ALA A 160 15.30 26.67 10.16
N ALA A 161 15.55 26.29 8.90
CA ALA A 161 16.87 25.92 8.37
C ALA A 161 17.54 27.08 7.63
#